data_AF-A0A942CFX2-F1
#
_entry.id   AF-A0A942CFX2-F1
#
_cell.length_a   1.000
_cell.length_b   1.000
_cell.length_c   1.000
_cell.angle_alpha   90.00
_cell.angle_beta   90.00
_cell.angle_gamma   90.00
#
_symmetry.space_group_name_H-M   'P 1'
#
loop_
_entity.id
_entity.type
_entity.pdbx_description
1 polymer ?
#
loop_
_entity_poly.entity_id
_entity_poly.type
_entity_poly.pdbx_seq_one_letter_code
_entity_poly.pdbx_strand_id
1 'polypeptide(L)'
;MANRRTVLKYITATMGMACVNPAFSALAETTGSSQSGDRPNIVCFVGEGVRNDEFSFTGNPIIKTPNIDALSREGCTFNNGFVINALCLPSRATILTGMYSHTTGAATNVEGKVPDRFPLVSDLLKNAGYETAFIGKSHIEGALMNHPWNYYFGFEGQGDFYRPVVTEGVDGHYTPAKLYAGEYVDTLLTRKAVEWMQKKRDKPFCLFLWFYAPHAPFFRPKDMVNRYNGTGIPLPSTFHEDAEGYPGKPRSVADADNKVGYSEVGSDDPRSPEELVKNHYVGVEDNDRNVGTVMKELERQNVLDKTAVLFSSDHGFFLGEHHMYDKRLMYEPSIRIPMIIRYPKRIKSGTKNDEMVLNLDMAPTLLDLANLPVPAEMQGKSMMPLAEGKHAAWRQDWLYEYYEYPGWENVKPCRGVRTKRYKYIHYFVDPQEFELYDLEKDPDEKTNLYGKPEYAAIQKKLQERLEALRKETGDHYQYKPSGLPMHPSRQGTGLGGSTMS
;
A
#
# COMPACT_ATOMS: atom_id res chain seq x y z
N MET A 1 -49.56 -25.33 -37.21
CA MET A 1 -50.48 -25.24 -38.36
C MET A 1 -50.61 -23.78 -38.78
N ALA A 2 -50.85 -23.58 -40.06
CA ALA A 2 -50.82 -22.33 -40.82
C ALA A 2 -51.67 -21.16 -40.29
N ASN A 3 -51.04 -19.97 -40.23
CA ASN A 3 -51.27 -18.75 -41.04
C ASN A 3 -52.72 -18.28 -41.42
N ARG A 4 -52.87 -16.93 -41.45
CA ARG A 4 -53.85 -16.08 -42.20
C ARG A 4 -55.26 -15.93 -41.59
N ARG A 5 -55.99 -14.78 -41.55
CA ARG A 5 -56.07 -13.50 -42.31
C ARG A 5 -56.92 -12.49 -41.45
N THR A 6 -56.57 -11.20 -41.30
CA THR A 6 -57.09 -9.99 -42.02
C THR A 6 -58.62 -9.74 -41.87
N VAL A 7 -59.18 -8.60 -41.41
CA VAL A 7 -59.43 -7.27 -42.07
C VAL A 7 -60.21 -6.37 -41.05
N LEU A 8 -59.73 -5.21 -40.57
CA LEU A 8 -59.92 -3.79 -40.99
C LEU A 8 -61.36 -3.22 -41.16
N LYS A 9 -61.71 -2.14 -40.42
CA LYS A 9 -62.53 -0.95 -40.81
C LYS A 9 -62.67 0.03 -39.62
N TYR A 10 -61.87 1.09 -39.55
CA TYR A 10 -62.16 2.50 -39.93
C TYR A 10 -63.28 3.20 -39.16
N ILE A 11 -62.93 4.15 -38.27
CA ILE A 11 -63.63 5.44 -38.12
C ILE A 11 -62.58 6.55 -37.87
N THR A 12 -62.44 7.36 -38.91
CA THR A 12 -62.15 8.81 -39.03
C THR A 12 -61.43 9.60 -37.92
N ALA A 13 -60.41 10.30 -38.39
CA ALA A 13 -59.67 11.39 -37.77
C ALA A 13 -60.49 12.69 -37.67
N THR A 14 -60.20 13.48 -36.64
CA THR A 14 -60.19 14.94 -36.71
C THR A 14 -59.05 15.48 -35.85
N MET A 15 -58.16 16.23 -36.50
CA MET A 15 -56.96 16.87 -35.94
C MET A 15 -57.33 17.91 -34.88
N GLY A 16 -56.77 17.75 -33.68
CA GLY A 16 -56.63 18.80 -32.67
C GLY A 16 -55.16 18.94 -32.33
N MET A 17 -54.59 20.10 -32.68
CA MET A 17 -53.19 20.45 -32.51
C MET A 17 -52.88 20.65 -31.02
N ALA A 18 -52.11 19.74 -30.42
CA ALA A 18 -51.48 19.95 -29.12
C ALA A 18 -49.97 19.91 -29.31
N CYS A 19 -49.32 21.03 -28.96
CA CYS A 19 -47.87 21.17 -28.97
C CYS A 19 -47.27 20.19 -27.95
N VAL A 20 -46.57 19.16 -28.43
CA VAL A 20 -45.73 18.30 -27.60
C VAL A 20 -44.29 18.64 -27.95
N ASN A 21 -43.55 19.10 -26.95
CA ASN A 21 -42.14 19.43 -27.01
C ASN A 21 -41.33 18.12 -27.05
N PRO A 22 -40.62 17.75 -28.13
CA PRO A 22 -39.79 16.55 -28.14
C PRO A 22 -38.34 16.98 -27.96
N ALA A 23 -37.90 17.15 -26.72
CA ALA A 23 -36.48 17.27 -26.38
C ALA A 23 -36.00 15.97 -25.75
N PHE A 24 -36.07 14.86 -26.47
CA PHE A 24 -35.39 13.61 -26.10
C PHE A 24 -35.19 12.73 -27.35
N SER A 25 -34.21 13.10 -28.19
CA SER A 25 -33.44 12.20 -29.06
C SER A 25 -32.42 13.02 -29.86
N ALA A 26 -31.22 13.17 -29.30
CA ALA A 26 -29.95 13.32 -30.03
C ALA A 26 -28.81 13.55 -29.02
N LEU A 27 -28.40 12.50 -28.32
CA LEU A 27 -27.02 12.39 -27.81
C LEU A 27 -26.51 11.00 -28.20
N ALA A 28 -26.49 10.78 -29.52
CA ALA A 28 -25.64 9.77 -30.12
C ALA A 28 -24.27 10.41 -30.38
N GLU A 29 -23.24 9.78 -29.83
CA GLU A 29 -21.87 9.77 -30.33
C GLU A 29 -21.18 11.13 -30.50
N THR A 30 -20.76 11.70 -29.38
CA THR A 30 -19.37 12.18 -29.31
C THR A 30 -18.54 11.08 -28.67
N THR A 31 -18.29 10.00 -29.43
CA THR A 31 -17.06 9.24 -29.26
C THR A 31 -15.93 10.20 -29.66
N GLY A 32 -15.52 11.02 -28.71
CA GLY A 32 -14.21 11.65 -28.79
C GLY A 32 -13.23 10.51 -28.93
N SER A 33 -12.71 10.31 -30.14
CA SER A 33 -11.48 9.57 -30.33
C SER A 33 -10.43 10.30 -29.52
N SER A 34 -10.25 9.96 -28.24
CA SER A 34 -9.00 10.26 -27.57
C SER A 34 -7.98 9.51 -28.40
N GLN A 35 -7.21 10.23 -29.22
CA GLN A 35 -6.12 9.61 -29.97
C GLN A 35 -5.37 8.71 -29.01
N SER A 36 -5.27 7.42 -29.35
CA SER A 36 -4.55 6.43 -28.56
C SER A 36 -3.08 6.83 -28.29
N GLY A 37 -2.56 7.83 -29.02
CA GLY A 37 -1.21 8.35 -28.89
C GLY A 37 -0.93 9.29 -27.72
N ASP A 38 -1.93 9.67 -26.89
CA ASP A 38 -1.72 10.70 -25.84
C ASP A 38 -1.74 10.20 -24.39
N ARG A 39 -2.12 8.94 -24.15
CA ARG A 39 -2.12 8.32 -22.81
C ARG A 39 -0.74 7.74 -22.48
N PRO A 40 -0.19 7.96 -21.27
CA PRO A 40 1.13 7.47 -20.92
C PRO A 40 1.12 5.96 -20.68
N ASN A 41 2.29 5.31 -20.79
CA ASN A 41 2.48 4.05 -20.08
C ASN A 41 2.53 4.32 -18.58
N ILE A 42 2.25 3.32 -17.77
CA ILE A 42 2.29 3.43 -16.30
C ILE A 42 3.15 2.31 -15.74
N VAL A 43 4.05 2.66 -14.82
CA VAL A 43 4.78 1.69 -13.99
C VAL A 43 4.52 2.04 -12.52
N CYS A 44 4.02 1.07 -11.77
CA CYS A 44 3.70 1.19 -10.36
C CYS A 44 4.56 0.21 -9.57
N PHE A 45 5.56 0.75 -8.87
CA PHE A 45 6.40 0.01 -7.94
C PHE A 45 5.82 0.08 -6.53
N VAL A 46 5.74 -1.07 -5.87
CA VAL A 46 5.38 -1.16 -4.45
C VAL A 46 6.38 -2.07 -3.76
N GLY A 47 7.12 -1.53 -2.80
CA GLY A 47 7.97 -2.32 -1.91
C GLY A 47 7.18 -2.95 -0.76
N GLU A 48 7.81 -3.87 -0.02
CA GLU A 48 7.27 -4.41 1.23
C GLU A 48 7.93 -3.75 2.42
N GLY A 49 7.21 -3.00 3.25
CA GLY A 49 7.78 -2.42 4.48
C GLY A 49 8.81 -1.30 4.29
N VAL A 50 8.94 -0.72 3.09
CA VAL A 50 9.86 0.40 2.84
C VAL A 50 9.35 1.67 3.53
N ARG A 51 10.18 2.28 4.37
CA ARG A 51 9.82 3.48 5.15
C ARG A 51 10.15 4.76 4.39
N ASN A 52 9.45 5.84 4.72
CA ASN A 52 9.69 7.15 4.10
C ASN A 52 11.09 7.73 4.38
N ASP A 53 11.74 7.33 5.46
CA ASP A 53 13.05 7.83 5.92
C ASP A 53 14.24 6.96 5.47
N GLU A 54 14.03 6.04 4.52
CA GLU A 54 15.06 5.12 4.01
C GLU A 54 15.65 5.56 2.67
N PHE A 55 15.80 6.87 2.46
CA PHE A 55 16.35 7.39 1.21
C PHE A 55 17.35 8.51 1.47
N SER A 56 18.31 8.66 0.56
CA SER A 56 19.23 9.78 0.65
C SER A 56 18.50 11.12 0.45
N PHE A 57 17.43 11.18 -0.35
CA PHE A 57 16.62 12.41 -0.51
C PHE A 57 15.79 12.78 0.73
N THR A 58 15.55 11.84 1.65
CA THR A 58 14.94 12.10 2.97
C THR A 58 15.95 12.33 4.08
N GLY A 59 17.24 12.39 3.73
CA GLY A 59 18.33 12.74 4.65
C GLY A 59 18.98 11.56 5.35
N ASN A 60 18.66 10.31 4.98
CA ASN A 60 19.31 9.14 5.53
C ASN A 60 20.80 9.10 5.10
N PRO A 61 21.76 9.14 6.04
CA PRO A 61 23.17 9.24 5.68
C PRO A 61 23.78 7.88 5.25
N ILE A 62 23.15 6.77 5.62
CA ILE A 62 23.70 5.42 5.52
C ILE A 62 23.30 4.77 4.19
N ILE A 63 21.99 4.67 3.93
CA ILE A 63 21.46 3.96 2.76
C ILE A 63 21.69 4.73 1.46
N LYS A 64 21.94 4.02 0.35
CA LYS A 64 22.14 4.60 -0.98
C LYS A 64 21.11 4.07 -1.98
N THR A 65 20.22 4.96 -2.42
CA THR A 65 19.09 4.65 -3.32
C THR A 65 19.11 5.53 -4.58
N PRO A 66 20.19 5.52 -5.38
CA PRO A 66 20.39 6.50 -6.45
C PRO A 66 19.29 6.50 -7.53
N ASN A 67 18.63 5.37 -7.78
CA ASN A 67 17.60 5.25 -8.81
C ASN A 67 16.24 5.79 -8.31
N ILE A 68 15.84 5.47 -7.08
CA ILE A 68 14.64 6.02 -6.45
C ILE A 68 14.84 7.50 -6.13
N ASP A 69 16.03 7.92 -5.72
CA ASP A 69 16.38 9.33 -5.58
C ASP A 69 16.24 10.07 -6.93
N ALA A 70 16.53 9.42 -8.06
CA ALA A 70 16.30 10.01 -9.38
C ALA A 70 14.82 10.24 -9.65
N LEU A 71 13.94 9.30 -9.26
CA LEU A 71 12.49 9.51 -9.33
C LEU A 71 12.05 10.75 -8.53
N SER A 72 12.61 10.94 -7.32
CA SER A 72 12.36 12.14 -6.50
C SER A 72 12.84 13.42 -7.19
N ARG A 73 14.09 13.42 -7.71
CA ARG A 73 14.66 14.59 -8.40
C ARG A 73 13.91 14.95 -9.68
N GLU A 74 13.37 13.97 -10.39
CA GLU A 74 12.72 14.15 -11.69
C GLU A 74 11.20 14.33 -11.60
N GLY A 75 10.61 13.99 -10.46
CA GLY A 75 9.17 13.98 -10.23
C GLY A 75 8.71 14.86 -9.07
N CYS A 76 7.64 14.40 -8.42
CA CYS A 76 7.08 14.94 -7.19
C CYS A 76 7.26 13.93 -6.06
N THR A 77 7.79 14.39 -4.92
CA THR A 77 7.82 13.64 -3.66
C THR A 77 6.78 14.19 -2.70
N PHE A 78 5.93 13.33 -2.18
CA PHE A 78 5.05 13.67 -1.07
C PHE A 78 5.76 13.34 0.24
N ASN A 79 6.03 14.36 1.06
CA ASN A 79 6.71 14.18 2.34
C ASN A 79 5.82 13.45 3.37
N ASN A 80 4.53 13.39 3.09
CA ASN A 80 3.48 12.88 3.97
C ASN A 80 2.65 11.78 3.27
N GLY A 81 3.28 10.65 2.93
CA GLY A 81 2.60 9.43 2.45
C GLY A 81 2.28 8.44 3.57
N PHE A 82 1.06 7.87 3.58
CA PHE A 82 0.60 6.96 4.65
C PHE A 82 -0.22 5.78 4.13
N VAL A 83 -0.25 4.71 4.91
CA VAL A 83 -1.21 3.60 4.73
C VAL A 83 -2.36 3.71 5.72
N ILE A 84 -3.56 3.31 5.27
CA ILE A 84 -4.74 3.29 6.15
C ILE A 84 -4.84 2.03 7.01
N ASN A 85 -4.05 1.01 6.69
CA ASN A 85 -3.93 -0.23 7.45
C ASN A 85 -2.50 -0.76 7.22
N ALA A 86 -1.67 -0.77 8.26
CA ALA A 86 -0.26 -1.19 8.15
C ALA A 86 -0.11 -2.71 8.22
N LEU A 87 -0.73 -3.39 7.25
CA LEU A 87 -0.65 -4.82 7.05
C LEU A 87 -0.69 -5.14 5.55
N CYS A 88 0.08 -6.15 5.14
CA CYS A 88 0.40 -6.44 3.74
C CYS A 88 -0.85 -6.56 2.85
N LEU A 89 -1.72 -7.55 3.11
CA LEU A 89 -2.89 -7.80 2.26
C LEU A 89 -3.87 -6.63 2.27
N PRO A 90 -4.33 -6.10 3.43
CA PRO A 90 -5.28 -4.99 3.46
C PRO A 90 -4.77 -3.74 2.74
N SER A 91 -3.49 -3.41 2.87
CA SER A 91 -2.89 -2.27 2.18
C SER A 91 -2.81 -2.50 0.67
N ARG A 92 -2.40 -3.69 0.23
CA ARG A 92 -2.35 -4.06 -1.20
C ARG A 92 -3.74 -4.04 -1.84
N ALA A 93 -4.76 -4.52 -1.12
CA ALA A 93 -6.15 -4.42 -1.57
C ALA A 93 -6.59 -2.95 -1.67
N THR A 94 -6.20 -2.12 -0.70
CA THR A 94 -6.45 -0.68 -0.70
C THR A 94 -5.84 0.02 -1.92
N ILE A 95 -4.59 -0.31 -2.27
CA ILE A 95 -3.89 0.28 -3.43
C ILE A 95 -4.64 -0.02 -4.74
N LEU A 96 -5.18 -1.24 -4.90
CA LEU A 96 -5.87 -1.64 -6.13
C LEU A 96 -7.30 -1.15 -6.22
N THR A 97 -7.97 -1.00 -5.08
CA THR A 97 -9.39 -0.62 -5.01
C THR A 97 -9.59 0.88 -4.82
N GLY A 98 -8.63 1.58 -4.21
CA GLY A 98 -8.81 2.96 -3.77
C GLY A 98 -9.82 3.11 -2.64
N MET A 99 -10.06 2.04 -1.86
CA MET A 99 -11.09 1.96 -0.83
C MET A 99 -10.50 1.45 0.48
N TYR A 100 -11.14 1.81 1.60
CA TYR A 100 -10.77 1.35 2.93
C TYR A 100 -10.98 -0.17 3.11
N SER A 101 -10.26 -0.76 4.08
CA SER A 101 -10.42 -2.15 4.47
C SER A 101 -11.84 -2.46 4.98
N HIS A 102 -12.45 -1.56 5.77
CA HIS A 102 -13.84 -1.75 6.22
C HIS A 102 -14.85 -1.77 5.07
N THR A 103 -14.55 -1.11 3.95
CA THR A 103 -15.43 -1.05 2.78
C THR A 103 -15.30 -2.32 1.95
N THR A 104 -14.06 -2.73 1.65
CA THR A 104 -13.79 -3.89 0.80
C THR A 104 -13.98 -5.21 1.52
N GLY A 105 -13.84 -5.22 2.85
CA GLY A 105 -13.77 -6.44 3.66
C GLY A 105 -12.39 -7.10 3.66
N ALA A 106 -11.42 -6.60 2.89
CA ALA A 106 -10.03 -7.03 2.91
C ALA A 106 -9.32 -6.41 4.12
N ALA A 107 -9.58 -6.97 5.30
CA ALA A 107 -9.28 -6.37 6.60
C ALA A 107 -8.08 -6.97 7.34
N THR A 108 -7.73 -8.22 7.01
CA THR A 108 -6.62 -8.97 7.61
C THR A 108 -5.87 -9.74 6.51
N ASN A 109 -4.78 -10.44 6.86
CA ASN A 109 -4.12 -11.38 5.93
C ASN A 109 -4.90 -12.71 5.79
N VAL A 110 -6.00 -12.88 6.51
CA VAL A 110 -6.88 -14.07 6.44
C VAL A 110 -8.18 -13.77 5.70
N GLU A 111 -8.84 -12.67 6.05
CA GLU A 111 -10.05 -12.18 5.39
C GLU A 111 -9.66 -11.29 4.21
N GLY A 112 -9.09 -11.91 3.17
CA GLY A 112 -8.44 -11.18 2.08
C GLY A 112 -9.28 -10.93 0.83
N LYS A 113 -10.40 -11.63 0.67
CA LYS A 113 -11.14 -11.61 -0.59
C LYS A 113 -11.85 -10.28 -0.80
N VAL A 114 -11.42 -9.52 -1.81
CA VAL A 114 -12.16 -8.35 -2.32
C VAL A 114 -13.37 -8.85 -3.13
N PRO A 115 -14.61 -8.45 -2.79
CA PRO A 115 -15.79 -8.82 -3.57
C PRO A 115 -15.77 -8.27 -5.01
N ASP A 116 -16.15 -9.09 -5.99
CA ASP A 116 -16.15 -8.77 -7.43
C ASP A 116 -16.95 -7.51 -7.83
N ARG A 117 -17.87 -7.06 -6.96
CA ARG A 117 -18.62 -5.81 -7.16
C ARG A 117 -17.75 -4.56 -7.09
N PHE A 118 -16.57 -4.66 -6.48
CA PHE A 118 -15.67 -3.52 -6.31
C PHE A 118 -14.70 -3.42 -7.48
N PRO A 119 -14.62 -2.25 -8.13
CA PRO A 119 -13.72 -2.09 -9.26
C PRO A 119 -12.26 -2.13 -8.80
N LEU A 120 -11.44 -2.94 -9.47
CA LEU A 120 -9.99 -2.84 -9.37
C LEU A 120 -9.47 -1.86 -10.42
N VAL A 121 -8.50 -1.03 -10.05
CA VAL A 121 -7.86 -0.08 -10.98
C VAL A 121 -7.27 -0.78 -12.21
N SER A 122 -6.80 -2.02 -12.05
CA SER A 122 -6.29 -2.84 -13.15
C SER A 122 -7.37 -3.20 -14.18
N ASP A 123 -8.58 -3.54 -13.74
CA ASP A 123 -9.73 -3.79 -14.65
C ASP A 123 -10.10 -2.53 -15.41
N LEU A 124 -10.19 -1.41 -14.71
CA LEU A 124 -10.57 -0.13 -15.30
C LEU A 124 -9.57 0.29 -16.38
N LEU A 125 -8.27 0.14 -16.11
CA LEU A 125 -7.20 0.39 -17.09
C LEU A 125 -7.29 -0.58 -18.27
N LYS A 126 -7.45 -1.88 -18.01
CA LYS A 126 -7.57 -2.89 -19.07
C LYS A 126 -8.78 -2.64 -19.97
N ASN A 127 -9.94 -2.37 -19.39
CA ASN A 127 -11.17 -2.04 -20.12
C ASN A 127 -11.03 -0.75 -20.94
N ALA A 128 -10.18 0.18 -20.49
CA ALA A 128 -9.84 1.39 -21.24
C ALA A 128 -8.79 1.18 -22.36
N GLY A 129 -8.33 -0.06 -22.56
CA GLY A 129 -7.43 -0.44 -23.64
C GLY A 129 -5.94 -0.54 -23.25
N TYR A 130 -5.60 -0.45 -21.96
CA TYR A 130 -4.24 -0.74 -21.52
C TYR A 130 -3.94 -2.24 -21.57
N GLU A 131 -2.70 -2.59 -21.87
CA GLU A 131 -2.17 -3.90 -21.53
C GLU A 131 -1.69 -3.90 -20.08
N THR A 132 -2.25 -4.75 -19.22
CA THR A 132 -1.91 -4.79 -17.80
C THR A 132 -1.05 -5.98 -17.43
N ALA A 133 0.02 -5.74 -16.69
CA ALA A 133 0.84 -6.78 -16.07
C ALA A 133 0.90 -6.62 -14.56
N PHE A 134 0.77 -7.75 -13.86
CA PHE A 134 1.07 -7.85 -12.44
C PHE A 134 2.24 -8.80 -12.23
N ILE A 135 3.28 -8.33 -11.55
CA ILE A 135 4.50 -9.11 -11.30
C ILE A 135 4.90 -8.92 -9.83
N GLY A 136 4.96 -10.01 -9.08
CA GLY A 136 5.46 -10.03 -7.71
C GLY A 136 4.47 -10.49 -6.65
N LYS A 137 4.57 -9.91 -5.44
CA LYS A 137 3.79 -10.34 -4.27
C LYS A 137 2.37 -9.80 -4.36
N SER A 138 1.41 -10.67 -4.65
CA SER A 138 -0.02 -10.29 -4.71
C SER A 138 -0.62 -10.20 -3.31
N HIS A 139 -0.34 -11.19 -2.47
CA HIS A 139 -0.87 -11.41 -1.12
C HIS A 139 -2.41 -11.50 -1.01
N ILE A 140 -3.18 -11.28 -2.08
CA ILE A 140 -4.64 -11.25 -2.03
C ILE A 140 -5.23 -12.51 -2.68
N GLU A 141 -5.88 -13.35 -1.87
CA GLU A 141 -6.63 -14.51 -2.35
C GLU A 141 -7.77 -14.08 -3.30
N GLY A 142 -7.84 -14.69 -4.47
CA GLY A 142 -8.94 -14.52 -5.42
C GLY A 142 -8.99 -13.20 -6.20
N ALA A 143 -8.46 -12.08 -5.68
CA ALA A 143 -8.54 -10.78 -6.37
C ALA A 143 -7.47 -10.58 -7.44
N LEU A 144 -6.35 -11.32 -7.38
CA LEU A 144 -5.23 -11.16 -8.31
C LEU A 144 -4.99 -12.38 -9.20
N MET A 145 -5.04 -13.60 -8.67
CA MET A 145 -4.78 -14.83 -9.45
C MET A 145 -5.96 -15.29 -10.33
N ASN A 146 -7.18 -14.80 -10.11
CA ASN A 146 -8.34 -15.10 -10.97
C ASN A 146 -8.74 -13.89 -11.83
N HIS A 147 -7.91 -12.86 -11.81
CA HIS A 147 -8.15 -11.61 -12.51
C HIS A 147 -7.74 -11.74 -13.98
N PRO A 148 -8.40 -11.06 -14.92
CA PRO A 148 -8.01 -11.11 -16.33
C PRO A 148 -6.76 -10.26 -16.61
N TRP A 149 -5.60 -10.54 -16.03
CA TRP A 149 -4.33 -9.90 -16.40
C TRP A 149 -3.95 -10.26 -17.84
N ASN A 150 -3.34 -9.32 -18.59
CA ASN A 150 -2.66 -9.71 -19.83
C ASN A 150 -1.38 -10.49 -19.53
N TYR A 151 -0.71 -10.16 -18.42
CA TYR A 151 0.39 -10.95 -17.90
C TYR A 151 0.39 -10.97 -16.37
N TYR A 152 0.52 -12.16 -15.80
CA TYR A 152 0.68 -12.35 -14.37
C TYR A 152 1.95 -13.17 -14.12
N PHE A 153 2.79 -12.72 -13.19
CA PHE A 153 3.93 -13.48 -12.71
C PHE A 153 4.13 -13.21 -11.22
N GLY A 154 3.47 -13.99 -10.38
CA GLY A 154 3.40 -13.68 -8.95
C GLY A 154 3.08 -14.89 -8.08
N PHE A 155 3.11 -14.66 -6.79
CA PHE A 155 2.87 -15.66 -5.77
C PHE A 155 1.95 -15.09 -4.68
N GLU A 156 1.19 -15.98 -4.07
CA GLU A 156 0.28 -15.67 -2.98
C GLU A 156 0.96 -15.88 -1.62
N GLY A 157 0.61 -15.05 -0.65
CA GLY A 157 1.20 -15.11 0.69
C GLY A 157 2.69 -14.78 0.72
N GLN A 158 3.45 -15.60 1.44
CA GLN A 158 4.87 -15.39 1.65
C GLN A 158 5.71 -16.09 0.57
N GLY A 159 6.72 -15.37 0.07
CA GLY A 159 7.68 -15.88 -0.90
C GLY A 159 8.93 -16.47 -0.24
N ASP A 160 9.75 -17.12 -1.05
CA ASP A 160 11.12 -17.50 -0.67
C ASP A 160 12.09 -16.63 -1.47
N PHE A 161 13.06 -16.02 -0.79
CA PHE A 161 14.04 -15.13 -1.41
C PHE A 161 14.90 -15.82 -2.47
N TYR A 162 15.21 -17.11 -2.32
CA TYR A 162 16.16 -17.85 -3.16
C TYR A 162 15.56 -19.04 -3.91
N ARG A 163 14.36 -19.45 -3.52
CA ARG A 163 13.64 -20.59 -4.08
C ARG A 163 12.16 -20.23 -4.32
N PRO A 164 11.85 -19.07 -4.93
CA PRO A 164 10.47 -18.66 -5.09
C PRO A 164 9.69 -19.67 -5.94
N VAL A 165 8.48 -19.95 -5.49
CA VAL A 165 7.49 -20.74 -6.23
C VAL A 165 6.48 -19.75 -6.81
N VAL A 166 6.48 -19.59 -8.13
CA VAL A 166 5.77 -18.49 -8.81
C VAL A 166 4.79 -19.04 -9.84
N THR A 167 3.59 -18.48 -9.85
CA THR A 167 2.55 -18.74 -10.85
C THR A 167 2.70 -17.77 -12.01
N GLU A 168 2.66 -18.28 -13.24
CA GLU A 168 2.67 -17.47 -14.46
C GLU A 168 1.31 -17.59 -15.17
N GLY A 169 0.83 -16.48 -15.73
CA GLY A 169 -0.42 -16.43 -16.47
C GLY A 169 -0.37 -15.46 -17.63
N VAL A 170 -1.06 -15.80 -18.72
CA VAL A 170 -1.20 -14.96 -19.92
C VAL A 170 -2.67 -14.90 -20.30
N ASP A 171 -3.20 -13.68 -20.44
CA ASP A 171 -4.60 -13.44 -20.78
C ASP A 171 -5.59 -14.27 -19.96
N GLY A 172 -5.41 -14.27 -18.63
CA GLY A 172 -6.24 -15.02 -17.67
C GLY A 172 -6.05 -16.54 -17.65
N HIS A 173 -5.11 -17.09 -18.42
CA HIS A 173 -4.79 -18.52 -18.42
C HIS A 173 -3.52 -18.77 -17.60
N TYR A 174 -3.67 -19.45 -16.46
CA TYR A 174 -2.60 -19.66 -15.48
C TYR A 174 -2.02 -21.06 -15.57
N THR A 175 -0.69 -21.15 -15.49
CA THR A 175 0.03 -22.43 -15.36
C THR A 175 0.19 -22.82 -13.90
N PRO A 176 0.41 -24.11 -13.58
CA PRO A 176 0.84 -24.50 -12.24
C PRO A 176 2.08 -23.71 -11.78
N ALA A 177 2.15 -23.44 -10.48
CA ALA A 177 3.27 -22.71 -9.92
C ALA A 177 4.60 -23.46 -10.13
N LYS A 178 5.64 -22.72 -10.48
CA LYS A 178 6.97 -23.26 -10.81
C LYS A 178 8.01 -22.79 -9.79
N LEU A 179 8.88 -23.71 -9.37
CA LEU A 179 10.04 -23.43 -8.53
C LEU A 179 11.19 -22.83 -9.36
N TYR A 180 11.75 -21.72 -8.89
CA TYR A 180 12.95 -21.07 -9.45
C TYR A 180 14.10 -21.13 -8.43
N ALA A 181 14.77 -22.27 -8.34
CA ALA A 181 15.84 -22.47 -7.36
C ALA A 181 17.12 -21.70 -7.73
N GLY A 182 17.65 -20.93 -6.77
CA GLY A 182 18.92 -20.23 -6.86
C GLY A 182 18.84 -18.80 -7.40
N GLU A 183 17.66 -18.37 -7.87
CA GLU A 183 17.40 -16.99 -8.30
C GLU A 183 16.89 -16.17 -7.11
N TYR A 184 17.41 -14.94 -6.96
CA TYR A 184 16.87 -14.00 -5.98
C TYR A 184 15.53 -13.46 -6.47
N VAL A 185 14.49 -13.49 -5.63
CA VAL A 185 13.10 -13.28 -6.04
C VAL A 185 12.89 -11.96 -6.79
N ASP A 186 13.36 -10.81 -6.26
CA ASP A 186 13.11 -9.52 -6.91
C ASP A 186 13.93 -9.32 -8.20
N THR A 187 15.09 -9.99 -8.31
CA THR A 187 15.83 -10.07 -9.58
C THR A 187 15.06 -10.87 -10.62
N LEU A 188 14.46 -12.00 -10.23
CA LEU A 188 13.59 -12.81 -11.10
C LEU A 188 12.36 -12.02 -11.54
N LEU A 189 11.66 -11.36 -10.61
CA LEU A 189 10.49 -10.54 -10.90
C LEU A 189 10.83 -9.43 -11.88
N THR A 190 11.92 -8.70 -11.65
CA THR A 190 12.36 -7.60 -12.50
C THR A 190 12.77 -8.08 -13.90
N ARG A 191 13.47 -9.22 -13.99
CA ARG A 191 13.79 -9.84 -15.28
C ARG A 191 12.52 -10.16 -16.07
N LYS A 192 11.50 -10.75 -15.44
CA LYS A 192 10.22 -11.08 -16.10
C LYS A 192 9.44 -9.83 -16.51
N ALA A 193 9.55 -8.75 -15.73
CA ALA A 193 9.00 -7.44 -16.10
C ALA A 193 9.65 -6.88 -17.38
N VAL A 194 10.99 -6.89 -17.44
CA VAL A 194 11.73 -6.44 -18.63
C VAL A 194 11.42 -7.32 -19.85
N GLU A 195 11.41 -8.64 -19.70
CA GLU A 195 11.04 -9.58 -20.78
C GLU A 195 9.62 -9.29 -21.32
N TRP A 196 8.67 -8.97 -20.44
CA TRP A 196 7.32 -8.57 -20.85
C TRP A 196 7.29 -7.21 -21.55
N MET A 197 8.04 -6.23 -21.05
CA MET A 197 8.13 -4.88 -21.62
C MET A 197 8.79 -4.85 -23.00
N GLN A 198 9.66 -5.80 -23.32
CA GLN A 198 10.37 -5.88 -24.62
C GLN A 198 9.47 -6.33 -25.78
N LYS A 199 8.27 -6.85 -25.50
CA LYS A 199 7.31 -7.24 -26.54
C LYS A 199 6.88 -5.99 -27.31
N LYS A 200 6.76 -6.11 -28.64
CA LYS A 200 6.24 -5.02 -29.48
C LYS A 200 4.77 -4.75 -29.11
N ARG A 201 4.42 -3.48 -28.93
CA ARG A 201 3.08 -3.05 -28.51
C ARG A 201 2.65 -1.81 -29.26
N ASP A 202 1.35 -1.74 -29.55
CA ASP A 202 0.69 -0.56 -30.12
C ASP A 202 -0.27 0.11 -29.11
N LYS A 203 -0.41 -0.48 -27.92
CA LYS A 203 -1.27 -0.02 -26.82
C LYS A 203 -0.42 0.50 -25.67
N PRO A 204 -0.91 1.47 -24.88
CA PRO A 204 -0.25 1.82 -23.62
C PRO A 204 -0.30 0.63 -22.67
N PHE A 205 0.70 0.53 -21.78
CA PHE A 205 0.75 -0.54 -20.79
C PHE A 205 0.72 0.00 -19.36
N CYS A 206 0.23 -0.81 -18.43
CA CYS A 206 0.36 -0.59 -16.99
C CYS A 206 1.05 -1.79 -16.35
N LEU A 207 2.24 -1.57 -15.80
CA LEU A 207 3.02 -2.57 -15.06
C LEU A 207 2.89 -2.32 -13.56
N PHE A 208 2.38 -3.31 -12.83
CA PHE A 208 2.51 -3.40 -11.38
C PHE A 208 3.69 -4.32 -11.07
N LEU A 209 4.81 -3.76 -10.57
CA LEU A 209 5.97 -4.53 -10.11
C LEU A 209 6.10 -4.39 -8.60
N TRP A 210 5.68 -5.44 -7.89
CA TRP A 210 5.51 -5.42 -6.43
C TRP A 210 6.54 -6.33 -5.78
N PHE A 211 7.55 -5.72 -5.16
CA PHE A 211 8.70 -6.43 -4.63
C PHE A 211 8.35 -7.24 -3.37
N TYR A 212 9.14 -8.27 -3.12
CA TYR A 212 9.09 -9.04 -1.89
C TYR A 212 10.03 -8.48 -0.83
N ALA A 213 11.20 -7.99 -1.21
CA ALA A 213 12.11 -7.33 -0.29
C ALA A 213 11.57 -5.95 0.16
N PRO A 214 11.95 -5.48 1.35
CA PRO A 214 12.61 -6.20 2.45
C PRO A 214 11.61 -6.95 3.37
N HIS A 215 10.84 -7.94 2.93
CA HIS A 215 10.07 -8.75 3.90
C HIS A 215 11.00 -9.55 4.84
N ALA A 216 10.57 -9.73 6.10
CA ALA A 216 11.25 -10.61 7.05
C ALA A 216 11.44 -12.04 6.48
N PRO A 217 12.57 -12.74 6.74
CA PRO A 217 13.69 -12.38 7.62
C PRO A 217 14.79 -11.55 6.93
N PHE A 218 14.47 -10.82 5.84
CA PHE A 218 15.39 -9.87 5.18
C PHE A 218 16.65 -10.52 4.58
N PHE A 219 16.50 -11.71 3.97
CA PHE A 219 17.65 -12.35 3.35
C PHE A 219 18.25 -11.46 2.25
N ARG A 220 19.50 -11.04 2.46
CA ARG A 220 20.27 -10.22 1.52
C ARG A 220 20.50 -10.97 0.21
N PRO A 221 20.51 -10.31 -0.96
CA PRO A 221 21.04 -10.90 -2.19
C PRO A 221 22.49 -11.37 -2.02
N LYS A 222 22.89 -12.44 -2.72
CA LYS A 222 24.23 -13.07 -2.60
C LYS A 222 25.38 -12.10 -2.84
N ASP A 223 25.22 -11.15 -3.75
CA ASP A 223 26.22 -10.15 -4.10
C ASP A 223 26.25 -8.95 -3.13
N MET A 224 25.27 -8.85 -2.22
CA MET A 224 25.15 -7.79 -1.23
C MET A 224 25.31 -8.29 0.22
N VAL A 225 25.69 -9.56 0.43
CA VAL A 225 25.82 -10.15 1.78
C VAL A 225 26.76 -9.38 2.71
N ASN A 226 27.81 -8.75 2.16
CA ASN A 226 28.80 -7.97 2.92
C ASN A 226 28.49 -6.47 2.98
N ARG A 227 27.36 -6.03 2.40
CA ARG A 227 26.95 -4.62 2.43
C ARG A 227 26.74 -4.21 3.90
N TYR A 228 27.27 -3.03 4.26
CA TYR A 228 27.30 -2.48 5.62
C TYR A 228 28.17 -3.20 6.66
N ASN A 229 29.04 -4.15 6.26
CA ASN A 229 30.05 -4.68 7.19
C ASN A 229 30.90 -3.54 7.77
N GLY A 230 31.02 -3.50 9.09
CA GLY A 230 31.75 -2.44 9.81
C GLY A 230 31.05 -1.07 9.85
N THR A 231 29.83 -0.94 9.32
CA THR A 231 29.02 0.28 9.47
C THR A 231 28.24 0.20 10.79
N GLY A 232 28.35 1.22 11.64
CA GLY A 232 27.54 1.33 12.86
C GLY A 232 26.14 1.85 12.54
N ILE A 233 25.12 1.31 13.21
CA ILE A 233 23.74 1.80 13.13
C ILE A 233 23.35 2.37 14.48
N PRO A 234 22.96 3.66 14.58
CA PRO A 234 22.50 4.22 15.84
C PRO A 234 21.17 3.58 16.23
N LEU A 235 21.00 3.30 17.52
CA LEU A 235 19.71 2.92 18.07
C LEU A 235 18.77 4.14 18.08
N PRO A 236 17.47 3.96 17.81
CA PRO A 236 16.47 4.99 18.04
C PRO A 236 16.46 5.48 19.50
N SER A 237 16.12 6.74 19.71
CA SER A 237 15.99 7.36 21.05
C SER A 237 14.96 6.64 21.94
N THR A 238 14.00 5.95 21.32
CA THR A 238 12.90 5.19 21.94
C THR A 238 13.20 3.70 22.11
N PHE A 239 14.38 3.21 21.71
CA PHE A 239 14.68 1.77 21.69
C PHE A 239 14.57 1.06 23.06
N HIS A 240 14.78 1.79 24.15
CA HIS A 240 14.79 1.23 25.52
C HIS A 240 13.50 1.47 26.32
N GLU A 241 12.40 1.87 25.67
CA GLU A 241 11.12 2.08 26.38
C GLU A 241 10.57 0.82 27.05
N ASP A 242 10.90 -0.36 26.51
CA ASP A 242 10.51 -1.65 27.07
C ASP A 242 11.14 -1.91 28.46
N ALA A 243 12.41 -1.54 28.62
CA ALA A 243 13.14 -1.66 29.88
C ALA A 243 12.55 -0.76 30.99
N GLU A 244 11.84 0.30 30.59
CA GLU A 244 11.10 1.19 31.49
C GLU A 244 9.64 0.76 31.69
N GLY A 245 9.21 -0.35 31.06
CA GLY A 245 7.85 -0.86 31.12
C GLY A 245 6.84 -0.04 30.32
N TYR A 246 7.29 0.65 29.26
CA TYR A 246 6.49 1.52 28.40
C TYR A 246 5.70 2.59 29.18
N PRO A 247 6.37 3.51 29.89
CA PRO A 247 5.72 4.44 30.81
C PRO A 247 4.66 5.30 30.12
N GLY A 248 3.41 5.18 30.58
CA GLY A 248 2.26 5.92 30.06
C GLY A 248 1.62 5.33 28.80
N LYS A 249 2.21 4.28 28.21
CA LYS A 249 1.59 3.54 27.10
C LYS A 249 0.53 2.57 27.62
N PRO A 250 -0.52 2.27 26.83
CA PRO A 250 -1.50 1.27 27.20
C PRO A 250 -0.93 -0.15 27.14
N ARG A 251 -1.64 -1.09 27.78
CA ARG A 251 -1.32 -2.53 27.72
C ARG A 251 -1.42 -3.07 26.30
N SER A 252 -2.28 -2.48 25.45
CA SER A 252 -2.35 -2.76 24.01
C SER A 252 -1.01 -2.62 23.28
N VAL A 253 -0.10 -1.77 23.76
CA VAL A 253 1.27 -1.62 23.25
C VAL A 253 2.25 -2.46 24.07
N ALA A 254 2.18 -2.37 25.39
CA ALA A 254 3.13 -3.07 26.26
C ALA A 254 3.05 -4.60 26.15
N ASP A 255 1.88 -5.15 25.84
CA ASP A 255 1.65 -6.60 25.69
C ASP A 255 1.74 -7.08 24.22
N ALA A 256 1.95 -6.18 23.26
CA ALA A 256 2.14 -6.59 21.86
C ALA A 256 3.46 -7.35 21.70
N ASP A 257 3.48 -8.37 20.84
CA ASP A 257 4.64 -9.23 20.62
C ASP A 257 5.48 -8.80 19.41
N ASN A 258 5.10 -7.73 18.70
CA ASN A 258 5.86 -7.15 17.59
C ASN A 258 7.13 -6.42 18.09
N LYS A 259 7.96 -7.10 18.86
CA LYS A 259 9.17 -6.56 19.49
C LYS A 259 10.40 -7.26 18.94
N VAL A 260 11.51 -6.53 18.94
CA VAL A 260 12.80 -7.12 18.58
C VAL A 260 13.07 -8.33 19.51
N GLY A 261 13.36 -9.49 18.92
CA GLY A 261 13.63 -10.73 19.65
C GLY A 261 12.41 -11.55 20.12
N TYR A 262 11.17 -11.12 19.80
CA TYR A 262 9.93 -11.86 20.12
C TYR A 262 9.42 -12.71 18.95
N SER A 263 9.49 -12.23 17.71
CA SER A 263 8.90 -12.93 16.57
C SER A 263 9.67 -14.21 16.21
N GLU A 264 9.00 -15.35 16.21
CA GLU A 264 9.53 -16.66 15.76
C GLU A 264 9.66 -16.75 14.23
N VAL A 265 10.22 -15.74 13.56
CA VAL A 265 10.55 -15.88 12.14
C VAL A 265 11.70 -16.88 12.06
N GLY A 266 11.34 -18.14 11.85
CA GLY A 266 12.22 -19.29 11.93
C GLY A 266 13.60 -19.04 11.30
N SER A 267 14.62 -19.22 12.12
CA SER A 267 16.01 -19.54 11.78
C SER A 267 16.99 -18.45 11.31
N ASP A 268 16.67 -17.15 11.28
CA ASP A 268 17.70 -16.09 11.14
C ASP A 268 17.19 -14.70 11.60
N ASP A 269 16.64 -14.63 12.82
CA ASP A 269 16.35 -13.35 13.48
C ASP A 269 17.65 -12.50 13.48
N PRO A 270 17.65 -11.23 13.05
CA PRO A 270 18.84 -10.40 13.11
C PRO A 270 19.49 -10.48 14.50
N ARG A 271 20.75 -10.95 14.51
CA ARG A 271 21.53 -11.21 15.73
C ARG A 271 21.72 -9.98 16.63
N SER A 272 21.41 -8.79 16.11
CA SER A 272 21.41 -7.52 16.82
C SER A 272 20.47 -6.51 16.15
N PRO A 273 20.04 -5.46 16.86
CA PRO A 273 19.27 -4.36 16.27
C PRO A 273 19.97 -3.70 15.08
N GLU A 274 21.30 -3.65 15.07
CA GLU A 274 22.02 -3.14 13.90
C GLU A 274 21.87 -4.05 12.67
N GLU A 275 21.95 -5.37 12.84
CA GLU A 275 21.80 -6.30 11.72
C GLU A 275 20.37 -6.29 11.18
N LEU A 276 19.36 -6.03 12.02
CA LEU A 276 17.98 -5.80 11.59
C LEU A 276 17.92 -4.67 10.56
N VAL A 277 18.44 -3.49 10.94
CA VAL A 277 18.43 -2.31 10.08
C VAL A 277 19.27 -2.53 8.83
N LYS A 278 20.47 -3.12 8.96
CA LYS A 278 21.35 -3.41 7.82
C LYS A 278 20.70 -4.35 6.82
N ASN A 279 20.06 -5.42 7.28
CA ASN A 279 19.38 -6.37 6.41
C ASN A 279 18.20 -5.70 5.69
N HIS A 280 17.41 -4.91 6.43
CA HIS A 280 16.30 -4.15 5.86
C HIS A 280 16.78 -3.18 4.77
N TYR A 281 17.82 -2.38 5.06
CA TYR A 281 18.41 -1.44 4.12
C TYR A 281 18.96 -2.13 2.86
N VAL A 282 19.54 -3.31 2.99
CA VAL A 282 19.99 -4.08 1.82
C VAL A 282 18.81 -4.48 0.91
N GLY A 283 17.67 -4.86 1.47
CA GLY A 283 16.47 -5.14 0.67
C GLY A 283 15.90 -3.88 0.01
N VAL A 284 15.95 -2.73 0.68
CA VAL A 284 15.57 -1.45 0.06
C VAL A 284 16.53 -1.05 -1.07
N GLU A 285 17.85 -1.25 -0.91
CA GLU A 285 18.82 -1.06 -1.99
C GLU A 285 18.64 -2.07 -3.14
N ASP A 286 18.16 -3.30 -2.85
CA ASP A 286 17.77 -4.26 -3.88
C ASP A 286 16.56 -3.75 -4.69
N ASN A 287 15.55 -3.20 -4.03
CA ASN A 287 14.44 -2.53 -4.70
C ASN A 287 14.94 -1.37 -5.59
N ASP A 288 15.88 -0.55 -5.09
CA ASP A 288 16.46 0.56 -5.86
C ASP A 288 17.13 0.10 -7.17
N ARG A 289 17.98 -0.93 -7.13
CA ARG A 289 18.65 -1.43 -8.35
C ARG A 289 17.66 -2.06 -9.34
N ASN A 290 16.60 -2.70 -8.85
CA ASN A 290 15.54 -3.28 -9.68
C ASN A 290 14.69 -2.17 -10.34
N VAL A 291 14.34 -1.11 -9.60
CA VAL A 291 13.75 0.12 -10.17
C VAL A 291 14.66 0.67 -11.27
N GLY A 292 15.95 0.82 -11.00
CA GLY A 292 16.92 1.30 -12.00
C GLY A 292 16.98 0.44 -13.27
N THR A 293 16.80 -0.87 -13.14
CA THR A 293 16.77 -1.80 -14.29
C THR A 293 15.56 -1.54 -15.19
N VAL A 294 14.37 -1.36 -14.60
CA VAL A 294 13.16 -1.03 -15.37
C VAL A 294 13.26 0.36 -16.00
N MET A 295 13.79 1.34 -15.27
CA MET A 295 13.98 2.70 -15.78
C MET A 295 14.91 2.72 -17.00
N LYS A 296 16.04 2.00 -16.95
CA LYS A 296 16.95 1.83 -18.11
C LYS A 296 16.28 1.16 -19.30
N GLU A 297 15.37 0.22 -19.07
CA GLU A 297 14.61 -0.41 -20.15
C GLU A 297 13.65 0.59 -20.82
N LEU A 298 12.98 1.45 -20.05
CA LEU A 298 12.14 2.53 -20.58
C LEU A 298 12.97 3.54 -21.41
N GLU A 299 14.18 3.88 -20.96
CA GLU A 299 15.13 4.72 -21.70
C GLU A 299 15.56 4.06 -23.01
N ARG A 300 15.94 2.78 -22.96
CA ARG A 300 16.37 2.00 -24.12
C ARG A 300 15.29 1.93 -25.19
N GLN A 301 14.02 1.83 -24.79
CA GLN A 301 12.87 1.86 -25.67
C GLN A 301 12.45 3.27 -26.11
N ASN A 302 13.09 4.32 -25.59
CA ASN A 302 12.76 5.72 -25.84
C ASN A 302 11.30 6.08 -25.46
N VAL A 303 10.81 5.52 -24.35
CA VAL A 303 9.45 5.75 -23.83
C VAL A 303 9.45 6.30 -22.40
N LEU A 304 10.62 6.56 -21.80
CA LEU A 304 10.74 7.01 -20.42
C LEU A 304 9.87 8.25 -20.12
N ASP A 305 9.96 9.29 -20.94
CA ASP A 305 9.18 10.53 -20.70
C ASP A 305 7.70 10.41 -21.09
N LYS A 306 7.33 9.33 -21.78
CA LYS A 306 5.95 8.93 -22.05
C LYS A 306 5.40 7.95 -21.02
N THR A 307 6.16 7.69 -19.96
CA THR A 307 5.80 6.74 -18.90
C THR A 307 5.68 7.48 -17.58
N ALA A 308 4.52 7.37 -16.95
CA ALA A 308 4.33 7.79 -15.58
C ALA A 308 4.84 6.67 -14.65
N VAL A 309 5.66 7.04 -13.67
CA VAL A 309 6.25 6.10 -12.71
C VAL A 309 5.81 6.49 -11.31
N LEU A 310 5.20 5.54 -10.61
CA LEU A 310 4.87 5.65 -9.19
C LEU A 310 5.76 4.70 -8.37
N PHE A 311 6.25 5.18 -7.23
CA PHE A 311 6.95 4.36 -6.25
C PHE A 311 6.35 4.60 -4.86
N SER A 312 6.06 3.50 -4.16
CA SER A 312 5.47 3.49 -2.83
C SER A 312 5.80 2.19 -2.06
N SER A 313 5.18 2.01 -0.90
CA SER A 313 5.27 0.80 -0.07
C SER A 313 3.89 0.37 0.41
N ASP A 314 3.70 -0.92 0.71
CA ASP A 314 2.46 -1.42 1.30
C ASP A 314 2.34 -1.13 2.80
N HIS A 315 3.43 -0.82 3.50
CA HIS A 315 3.46 -0.24 4.84
C HIS A 315 4.88 0.26 5.15
N GLY A 316 5.03 0.95 6.28
CA GLY A 316 6.35 1.19 6.87
C GLY A 316 6.81 -0.02 7.68
N PHE A 317 7.81 0.15 8.54
CA PHE A 317 8.33 -0.92 9.38
C PHE A 317 9.04 -0.36 10.62
N PHE A 318 8.86 -1.00 11.78
CA PHE A 318 9.65 -0.70 12.95
C PHE A 318 11.04 -1.35 12.84
N LEU A 319 12.09 -0.55 13.02
CA LEU A 319 13.48 -0.98 13.00
C LEU A 319 14.14 -0.79 14.37
N GLY A 320 13.34 -0.96 15.43
CA GLY A 320 13.74 -0.80 16.82
C GLY A 320 13.13 0.42 17.53
N GLU A 321 12.39 1.30 16.84
CA GLU A 321 11.67 2.38 17.54
C GLU A 321 10.70 1.77 18.56
N HIS A 322 10.70 2.29 19.80
CA HIS A 322 9.95 1.73 20.93
C HIS A 322 10.28 0.26 21.24
N HIS A 323 11.47 -0.22 20.90
CA HIS A 323 11.82 -1.66 20.94
C HIS A 323 11.00 -2.55 19.99
N MET A 324 10.24 -1.93 19.08
CA MET A 324 9.34 -2.63 18.19
C MET A 324 10.05 -3.14 16.93
N TYR A 325 9.41 -4.14 16.36
CA TYR A 325 9.67 -4.80 15.10
C TYR A 325 8.32 -4.91 14.34
N ASP A 326 8.33 -5.35 13.09
CA ASP A 326 7.10 -5.53 12.30
C ASP A 326 6.38 -4.19 12.03
N LYS A 327 5.05 -4.21 11.94
CA LYS A 327 4.19 -3.08 11.54
C LYS A 327 2.93 -3.05 12.41
N ARG A 328 1.73 -2.87 11.84
CA ARG A 328 0.40 -2.97 12.50
C ARG A 328 0.01 -1.79 13.40
N LEU A 329 0.84 -1.40 14.36
CA LEU A 329 0.53 -0.29 15.25
C LEU A 329 0.44 1.04 14.46
N MET A 330 -0.40 1.98 14.90
CA MET A 330 -0.61 3.28 14.24
C MET A 330 0.53 4.30 14.49
N TYR A 331 1.77 3.85 14.61
CA TYR A 331 2.94 4.69 14.84
C TYR A 331 3.61 5.03 13.51
N GLU A 332 4.26 6.21 13.42
CA GLU A 332 4.87 6.75 12.20
C GLU A 332 5.80 5.76 11.50
N PRO A 333 6.67 4.99 12.18
CA PRO A 333 7.50 4.00 11.51
C PRO A 333 6.69 2.93 10.76
N SER A 334 5.53 2.54 11.28
CA SER A 334 4.65 1.50 10.72
C SER A 334 3.72 2.03 9.63
N ILE A 335 3.19 3.25 9.77
CA ILE A 335 2.16 3.79 8.88
C ILE A 335 2.69 4.70 7.77
N ARG A 336 3.90 5.25 7.91
CA ARG A 336 4.44 6.25 6.97
C ARG A 336 5.28 5.59 5.88
N ILE A 337 4.97 5.91 4.63
CA ILE A 337 5.55 5.29 3.44
C ILE A 337 6.11 6.37 2.50
N PRO A 338 7.09 6.03 1.64
CA PRO A 338 7.42 6.89 0.52
C PRO A 338 6.24 6.99 -0.44
N MET A 339 6.06 8.15 -1.07
CA MET A 339 5.12 8.32 -2.18
C MET A 339 5.74 9.28 -3.20
N ILE A 340 6.05 8.76 -4.38
CA ILE A 340 6.76 9.48 -5.44
C ILE A 340 6.05 9.28 -6.77
N ILE A 341 5.87 10.35 -7.54
CA ILE A 341 5.32 10.30 -8.90
C ILE A 341 6.25 11.03 -9.86
N ARG A 342 6.78 10.33 -10.87
CA ARG A 342 7.55 10.92 -11.98
C ARG A 342 6.71 10.88 -13.24
N TYR A 343 6.39 12.05 -13.80
CA TYR A 343 5.84 12.16 -15.16
C TYR A 343 6.13 13.54 -15.76
N PRO A 344 7.25 13.72 -16.49
CA PRO A 344 7.74 15.04 -16.90
C PRO A 344 6.76 15.87 -17.77
N LYS A 345 5.81 15.21 -18.47
CA LYS A 345 4.77 15.92 -19.25
C LYS A 345 3.83 16.76 -18.37
N ARG A 346 3.61 16.36 -17.11
CA ARG A 346 2.66 17.00 -16.20
C ARG A 346 3.33 17.59 -14.95
N ILE A 347 4.39 16.94 -14.46
CA ILE A 347 5.02 17.24 -13.18
C ILE A 347 6.34 17.97 -13.41
N LYS A 348 6.52 19.11 -12.73
CA LYS A 348 7.80 19.80 -12.69
C LYS A 348 8.80 18.98 -11.85
N SER A 349 9.99 18.75 -12.38
CA SER A 349 11.04 18.01 -11.67
C SER A 349 11.41 18.64 -10.33
N GLY A 350 11.60 17.79 -9.32
CA GLY A 350 11.98 18.18 -7.96
C GLY A 350 10.84 18.81 -7.17
N THR A 351 9.58 18.61 -7.59
CA THR A 351 8.42 19.09 -6.84
C THR A 351 8.35 18.38 -5.49
N LYS A 352 8.03 19.12 -4.44
CA LYS A 352 7.74 18.58 -3.11
C LYS A 352 6.36 19.03 -2.67
N ASN A 353 5.64 18.14 -2.00
CA ASN A 353 4.32 18.44 -1.47
C ASN A 353 4.18 17.89 -0.04
N ASP A 354 3.64 18.71 0.86
CA ASP A 354 3.50 18.39 2.29
C ASP A 354 2.07 17.95 2.68
N GLU A 355 1.14 17.87 1.74
CA GLU A 355 -0.20 17.36 2.02
C GLU A 355 -0.19 15.86 2.34
N MET A 356 -1.12 15.44 3.20
CA MET A 356 -1.23 14.04 3.62
C MET A 356 -1.89 13.20 2.53
N VAL A 357 -1.10 12.42 1.82
CA VAL A 357 -1.57 11.46 0.80
C VAL A 357 -1.58 10.05 1.37
N LEU A 358 -2.51 9.23 0.89
CA LEU A 358 -2.76 7.89 1.42
C LEU A 358 -2.58 6.84 0.32
N ASN A 359 -2.28 5.60 0.68
CA ASN A 359 -2.21 4.48 -0.27
C ASN A 359 -3.51 4.29 -1.09
N LEU A 360 -4.69 4.59 -0.54
CA LEU A 360 -5.95 4.58 -1.30
C LEU A 360 -6.05 5.66 -2.38
N ASP A 361 -5.19 6.67 -2.38
CA ASP A 361 -5.12 7.69 -3.43
C ASP A 361 -4.42 7.19 -4.70
N MET A 362 -3.70 6.07 -4.61
CA MET A 362 -2.95 5.52 -5.73
C MET A 362 -3.88 5.10 -6.87
N ALA A 363 -4.95 4.36 -6.61
CA ALA A 363 -5.89 3.93 -7.66
C ALA A 363 -6.53 5.11 -8.43
N PRO A 364 -7.13 6.12 -7.77
CA PRO A 364 -7.61 7.33 -8.45
C PRO A 364 -6.52 8.07 -9.24
N THR A 365 -5.29 8.08 -8.75
CA THR A 365 -4.14 8.72 -9.42
C THR A 365 -3.76 7.98 -10.71
N LEU A 366 -3.76 6.65 -10.71
CA LEU A 366 -3.50 5.84 -11.91
C LEU A 366 -4.58 6.07 -12.98
N LEU A 367 -5.85 6.21 -12.57
CA LEU A 367 -6.95 6.55 -13.48
C LEU A 367 -6.81 7.97 -14.06
N ASP A 368 -6.46 8.96 -13.24
CA ASP A 368 -6.20 10.34 -13.68
C ASP A 368 -5.05 10.40 -14.70
N LEU A 369 -3.94 9.70 -14.44
CA LEU A 369 -2.82 9.59 -15.38
C LEU A 369 -3.26 9.01 -16.73
N ALA A 370 -4.21 8.07 -16.70
CA ALA A 370 -4.80 7.47 -17.88
C ALA A 370 -5.94 8.30 -18.53
N ASN A 371 -6.27 9.48 -17.98
CA ASN A 371 -7.42 10.30 -18.36
C ASN A 371 -8.76 9.54 -18.28
N LEU A 372 -8.93 8.74 -17.22
CA LEU A 372 -10.15 7.96 -16.95
C LEU A 372 -10.93 8.57 -15.79
N PRO A 373 -12.27 8.44 -15.80
CA PRO A 373 -13.08 8.85 -14.66
C PRO A 373 -12.76 7.98 -13.44
N VAL A 374 -12.74 8.60 -12.27
CA VAL A 374 -12.62 7.90 -10.98
C VAL A 374 -14.03 7.46 -10.56
N PRO A 375 -14.28 6.14 -10.34
CA PRO A 375 -15.57 5.66 -9.84
C PRO A 375 -15.94 6.28 -8.49
N ALA A 376 -17.23 6.47 -8.24
CA ALA A 376 -17.74 7.09 -7.01
C ALA A 376 -17.51 6.22 -5.77
N GLU A 377 -17.29 4.91 -5.96
CA GLU A 377 -16.96 3.95 -4.91
C GLU A 377 -15.55 4.15 -4.35
N MET A 378 -14.61 4.67 -5.15
CA MET A 378 -13.25 4.95 -4.67
C MET A 378 -13.29 6.09 -3.65
N GLN A 379 -12.70 5.85 -2.48
CA GLN A 379 -12.69 6.79 -1.37
C GLN A 379 -11.42 7.67 -1.36
N GLY A 380 -10.45 7.33 -2.21
CA GLY A 380 -9.24 8.10 -2.42
C GLY A 380 -9.46 9.31 -3.33
N LYS A 381 -8.43 10.14 -3.46
CA LYS A 381 -8.41 11.29 -4.37
C LYS A 381 -7.18 11.22 -5.25
N SER A 382 -7.29 11.59 -6.51
CA SER A 382 -6.10 11.70 -7.37
C SER A 382 -5.12 12.71 -6.76
N MET A 383 -3.85 12.30 -6.65
CA MET A 383 -2.75 13.14 -6.18
C MET A 383 -2.20 14.03 -7.28
N MET A 384 -2.63 13.88 -8.54
CA MET A 384 -2.04 14.64 -9.67
C MET A 384 -2.17 16.15 -9.52
N PRO A 385 -3.28 16.74 -9.06
CA PRO A 385 -3.34 18.19 -8.82
C PRO A 385 -2.23 18.67 -7.86
N LEU A 386 -1.97 17.91 -6.80
CA LEU A 386 -0.89 18.21 -5.84
C LEU A 386 0.49 18.02 -6.46
N ALA A 387 0.69 16.95 -7.23
CA ALA A 387 1.95 16.64 -7.90
C ALA A 387 2.31 17.66 -8.99
N GLU A 388 1.31 18.27 -9.62
CA GLU A 388 1.46 19.36 -10.59
C GLU A 388 1.69 20.73 -9.93
N GLY A 389 1.77 20.78 -8.60
CA GLY A 389 1.92 22.03 -7.83
C GLY A 389 0.69 22.92 -7.84
N LYS A 390 -0.49 22.37 -8.18
CA LYS A 390 -1.76 23.11 -8.18
C LYS A 390 -2.37 23.10 -6.78
N HIS A 391 -3.12 24.15 -6.47
CA HIS A 391 -3.95 24.16 -5.27
C HIS A 391 -5.12 23.17 -5.43
N ALA A 392 -5.35 22.35 -4.42
CA ALA A 392 -6.47 21.41 -4.36
C ALA A 392 -7.10 21.41 -2.97
N ALA A 393 -8.42 21.28 -2.91
CA ALA A 393 -9.12 21.06 -1.65
C ALA A 393 -8.76 19.67 -1.11
N TRP A 394 -7.91 19.64 -0.09
CA TRP A 394 -7.31 18.41 0.42
C TRP A 394 -7.70 18.11 1.87
N ARG A 395 -7.48 16.85 2.27
CA ARG A 395 -7.84 16.37 3.61
C ARG A 395 -6.94 16.98 4.68
N GLN A 396 -7.51 17.28 5.84
CA GLN A 396 -6.77 17.76 7.02
C GLN A 396 -6.58 16.68 8.09
N ASP A 397 -7.25 15.54 7.90
CA ASP A 397 -7.20 14.35 8.73
C ASP A 397 -7.62 13.12 7.93
N TRP A 398 -7.44 11.95 8.51
CA TRP A 398 -7.84 10.67 7.93
C TRP A 398 -7.97 9.58 9.00
N LEU A 399 -8.74 8.54 8.65
CA LEU A 399 -8.99 7.35 9.46
C LEU A 399 -7.89 6.31 9.22
N TYR A 400 -7.29 5.79 10.29
CA TYR A 400 -6.52 4.56 10.29
C TYR A 400 -7.35 3.42 10.86
N GLU A 401 -7.11 2.20 10.38
CA GLU A 401 -7.76 0.99 10.84
C GLU A 401 -6.84 -0.23 10.82
N TYR A 402 -6.96 -1.07 11.85
CA TYR A 402 -6.26 -2.34 11.93
C TYR A 402 -7.13 -3.37 12.67
N TYR A 403 -7.20 -4.59 12.15
CA TYR A 403 -8.19 -5.60 12.59
C TYR A 403 -7.64 -6.99 12.90
N GLU A 404 -6.39 -7.33 12.54
CA GLU A 404 -5.86 -8.69 12.69
C GLU A 404 -5.48 -9.01 14.14
N TYR A 405 -6.45 -9.49 14.91
CA TYR A 405 -6.31 -9.89 16.31
C TYR A 405 -7.38 -10.93 16.70
N PRO A 406 -7.17 -11.77 17.73
CA PRO A 406 -5.86 -12.28 18.14
C PRO A 406 -5.11 -12.84 16.93
N GLY A 407 -3.78 -12.83 16.96
CA GLY A 407 -2.99 -13.36 15.87
C GLY A 407 -1.50 -13.14 16.10
N TRP A 408 -0.73 -13.35 15.03
CA TRP A 408 0.71 -13.10 15.04
C TRP A 408 1.02 -11.69 15.56
N GLU A 409 2.06 -11.60 16.38
CA GLU A 409 2.52 -10.38 17.04
C GLU A 409 1.57 -9.75 18.08
N ASN A 410 0.43 -10.36 18.40
CA ASN A 410 -0.46 -9.95 19.51
C ASN A 410 -0.84 -8.44 19.52
N VAL A 411 -0.91 -7.79 18.35
CA VAL A 411 -1.28 -6.37 18.25
C VAL A 411 -2.80 -6.24 18.31
N LYS A 412 -3.33 -5.50 19.30
CA LYS A 412 -4.77 -5.27 19.43
C LYS A 412 -5.33 -4.44 18.26
N PRO A 413 -6.59 -4.69 17.85
CA PRO A 413 -7.18 -3.96 16.75
C PRO A 413 -7.49 -2.53 17.20
N CYS A 414 -7.31 -1.57 16.29
CA CYS A 414 -7.48 -0.16 16.60
C CYS A 414 -8.07 0.62 15.43
N ARG A 415 -8.65 1.77 15.78
CA ARG A 415 -8.98 2.84 14.84
C ARG A 415 -8.32 4.11 15.34
N GLY A 416 -8.04 5.04 14.45
CA GLY A 416 -7.49 6.31 14.87
C GLY A 416 -7.63 7.43 13.86
N VAL A 417 -7.39 8.64 14.35
CA VAL A 417 -7.38 9.87 13.55
C VAL A 417 -5.98 10.39 13.54
N ARG A 418 -5.44 10.64 12.34
CA ARG A 418 -4.19 11.39 12.20
C ARG A 418 -4.47 12.69 11.47
N THR A 419 -4.10 13.79 12.11
CA THR A 419 -4.11 15.14 11.56
C THR A 419 -2.68 15.58 11.24
N LYS A 420 -2.49 16.80 10.69
CA LYS A 420 -1.12 17.35 10.49
C LYS A 420 -0.28 17.41 11.77
N ARG A 421 -0.91 17.53 12.95
CA ARG A 421 -0.21 17.71 14.23
C ARG A 421 -0.52 16.64 15.27
N TYR A 422 -1.79 16.31 15.47
CA TYR A 422 -2.20 15.37 16.49
C TYR A 422 -2.56 14.01 15.90
N LYS A 423 -2.28 12.96 16.67
CA LYS A 423 -2.72 11.59 16.41
C LYS A 423 -3.46 11.03 17.61
N TYR A 424 -4.61 10.41 17.36
CA TYR A 424 -5.48 9.79 18.37
C TYR A 424 -5.72 8.33 18.00
N ILE A 425 -5.49 7.42 18.93
CA ILE A 425 -5.61 5.97 18.73
C ILE A 425 -6.62 5.42 19.75
N HIS A 426 -7.53 4.56 19.28
CA HIS A 426 -8.50 3.84 20.09
C HIS A 426 -8.39 2.34 19.83
N TYR A 427 -7.89 1.62 20.83
CA TYR A 427 -7.96 0.16 20.89
C TYR A 427 -9.33 -0.22 21.43
N PHE A 428 -10.15 -0.83 20.59
CA PHE A 428 -11.59 -0.94 20.84
C PHE A 428 -12.03 -2.32 21.36
N VAL A 429 -11.10 -3.24 21.60
CA VAL A 429 -11.36 -4.52 22.27
C VAL A 429 -11.16 -4.35 23.77
N ASP A 430 -12.05 -4.94 24.58
CA ASP A 430 -12.02 -4.79 26.04
C ASP A 430 -10.76 -5.39 26.69
N PRO A 431 -10.15 -4.68 27.67
CA PRO A 431 -10.47 -3.32 28.07
C PRO A 431 -10.05 -2.32 26.98
N GLN A 432 -10.93 -1.37 26.67
CA GLN A 432 -10.63 -0.31 25.70
C GLN A 432 -9.54 0.61 26.22
N GLU A 433 -8.62 0.99 25.34
CA GLU A 433 -7.46 1.80 25.66
C GLU A 433 -7.22 2.87 24.59
N PHE A 434 -6.52 3.94 24.96
CA PHE A 434 -6.41 5.13 24.13
C PHE A 434 -5.02 5.76 24.20
N GLU A 435 -4.64 6.40 23.10
CA GLU A 435 -3.41 7.20 23.00
C GLU A 435 -3.66 8.53 22.31
N LEU A 436 -2.87 9.53 22.67
CA LEU A 436 -2.86 10.86 22.05
C LEU A 436 -1.43 11.38 21.94
N TYR A 437 -1.01 11.80 20.75
CA TYR A 437 0.32 12.37 20.49
C TYR A 437 0.22 13.75 19.85
N ASP A 438 1.14 14.65 20.23
CA ASP A 438 1.40 15.94 19.57
C ASP A 438 2.68 15.78 18.73
N LEU A 439 2.54 15.40 17.46
CA LEU A 439 3.62 15.06 16.53
C LEU A 439 4.54 16.25 16.21
N GLU A 440 4.12 17.48 16.52
CA GLU A 440 4.98 18.67 16.38
C GLU A 440 6.00 18.76 17.54
N LYS A 441 5.62 18.32 18.73
CA LYS A 441 6.47 18.35 19.93
C LYS A 441 7.16 17.02 20.21
N ASP A 442 6.53 15.93 19.79
CA ASP A 442 6.92 14.56 20.06
C ASP A 442 6.76 13.73 18.76
N PRO A 443 7.64 13.98 17.76
CA PRO A 443 7.57 13.29 16.47
C PRO A 443 7.88 11.79 16.59
N ASP A 444 8.59 11.40 17.66
CA ASP A 444 8.93 10.00 17.98
C ASP A 444 7.81 9.32 18.79
N GLU A 445 6.70 10.01 19.09
CA GLU A 445 5.54 9.45 19.78
C GLU A 445 5.86 8.79 21.12
N LYS A 446 6.79 9.36 21.89
CA LYS A 446 7.24 8.79 23.16
C LYS A 446 6.20 8.96 24.26
N THR A 447 5.52 10.09 24.31
CA THR A 447 4.70 10.51 25.45
C THR A 447 3.22 10.46 25.12
N ASN A 448 2.50 9.48 25.67
CA ASN A 448 1.04 9.47 25.60
C ASN A 448 0.45 10.63 26.41
N LEU A 449 -0.35 11.47 25.75
CA LEU A 449 -1.00 12.65 26.31
C LEU A 449 -2.47 12.40 26.70
N TYR A 450 -3.01 11.21 26.41
CA TYR A 450 -4.41 10.89 26.71
C TYR A 450 -4.66 10.97 28.22
N GLY A 451 -5.78 11.59 28.62
CA GLY A 451 -6.15 11.78 30.02
C GLY A 451 -5.47 12.94 30.73
N LYS A 452 -4.51 13.64 30.10
CA LYS A 452 -3.89 14.85 30.68
C LYS A 452 -4.87 16.04 30.61
N PRO A 453 -5.15 16.76 31.72
CA PRO A 453 -6.15 17.83 31.76
C PRO A 453 -5.95 18.92 30.70
N GLU A 454 -4.70 19.29 30.42
CA GLU A 454 -4.34 20.31 29.43
C GLU A 454 -4.63 19.90 27.97
N TYR A 455 -4.82 18.59 27.71
CA TYR A 455 -5.16 18.05 26.39
C TYR A 455 -6.64 17.58 26.29
N ALA A 456 -7.46 17.78 27.32
CA ALA A 456 -8.85 17.31 27.33
C ALA A 456 -9.70 17.84 26.16
N ALA A 457 -9.51 19.10 25.77
CA ALA A 457 -10.23 19.72 24.65
C ALA A 457 -9.86 19.10 23.30
N ILE A 458 -8.56 18.85 23.07
CA ILE A 458 -8.12 18.21 21.81
C ILE A 458 -8.49 16.73 21.77
N GLN A 459 -8.43 16.02 22.91
CA GLN A 459 -8.88 14.64 23.03
C GLN A 459 -10.34 14.51 22.62
N LYS A 460 -11.23 15.34 23.21
CA LYS A 460 -12.66 15.34 22.85
C LYS A 460 -12.88 15.62 21.36
N LYS A 461 -12.19 16.62 20.82
CA LYS A 461 -12.28 16.96 19.38
C LYS A 461 -11.87 15.80 18.47
N LEU A 462 -10.80 15.10 18.79
CA LEU A 462 -10.31 13.98 17.98
C LEU A 462 -11.19 12.73 18.12
N GLN A 463 -11.77 12.50 19.30
CA GLN A 463 -12.76 11.44 19.50
C GLN A 463 -14.02 11.70 18.66
N GLU A 464 -14.55 12.92 18.69
CA GLU A 464 -15.68 13.32 17.83
C GLU A 464 -15.31 13.22 16.34
N ARG A 465 -14.06 13.57 15.99
CA ARG A 465 -13.57 13.46 14.61
C ARG A 465 -13.46 12.00 14.17
N LEU A 466 -13.06 11.08 15.04
CA LEU A 466 -13.00 9.65 14.74
C LEU A 466 -14.39 9.14 14.34
N GLU A 467 -15.41 9.43 15.12
CA GLU A 467 -16.78 9.03 14.82
C GLU A 467 -17.32 9.69 13.54
N ALA A 468 -16.97 10.95 13.29
CA ALA A 468 -17.31 11.63 12.04
C ALA A 468 -16.65 10.97 10.83
N LEU A 469 -15.35 10.66 10.89
CA LEU A 469 -14.62 9.97 9.82
C LEU A 469 -15.22 8.60 9.54
N ARG A 470 -15.51 7.81 10.59
CA ARG A 470 -16.16 6.50 10.45
C ARG A 470 -17.51 6.63 9.73
N LYS A 471 -18.31 7.64 10.04
CA LYS A 471 -19.57 7.91 9.34
C LYS A 471 -19.35 8.37 7.90
N GLU A 472 -18.38 9.23 7.65
CA GLU A 472 -18.04 9.76 6.32
C GLU A 472 -17.55 8.66 5.37
N THR A 473 -16.80 7.68 5.88
CA THR A 473 -16.26 6.57 5.09
C THR A 473 -17.19 5.35 5.05
N GLY A 474 -18.31 5.36 5.80
CA GLY A 474 -19.22 4.23 5.87
C GLY A 474 -18.65 3.02 6.62
N ASP A 475 -17.84 3.27 7.66
CA ASP A 475 -17.29 2.24 8.53
C ASP A 475 -18.37 1.61 9.41
N HIS A 476 -18.94 0.53 8.89
CA HIS A 476 -19.85 -0.37 9.58
C HIS A 476 -19.16 -1.69 9.97
N TYR A 477 -17.82 -1.76 9.91
CA TYR A 477 -17.11 -3.00 10.13
C TYR A 477 -17.24 -3.44 11.59
N GLN A 478 -17.83 -4.62 11.75
CA GLN A 478 -17.93 -5.31 13.02
C GLN A 478 -16.71 -6.21 13.15
N TYR A 479 -15.87 -5.91 14.13
CA TYR A 479 -14.67 -6.68 14.39
C TYR A 479 -14.99 -8.16 14.64
N LYS A 480 -14.26 -9.01 13.95
CA LYS A 480 -14.29 -10.46 14.10
C LYS A 480 -12.88 -10.92 14.49
N PRO A 481 -12.74 -11.74 15.55
CA PRO A 481 -11.46 -12.36 15.86
C PRO A 481 -10.89 -13.10 14.65
N SER A 482 -9.61 -12.89 14.35
CA SER A 482 -8.99 -13.41 13.13
C SER A 482 -8.90 -14.94 13.08
N GLY A 483 -8.96 -15.60 14.25
CA GLY A 483 -8.80 -17.04 14.38
C GLY A 483 -7.35 -17.54 14.26
N LEU A 484 -6.39 -16.64 14.07
CA LEU A 484 -4.97 -16.96 14.04
C LEU A 484 -4.45 -17.31 15.45
N PRO A 485 -3.46 -18.21 15.54
CA PRO A 485 -2.75 -18.43 16.79
C PRO A 485 -1.94 -17.17 17.17
N MET A 486 -1.83 -16.92 18.47
CA MET A 486 -0.78 -16.04 18.99
C MET A 486 0.55 -16.80 19.01
N HIS A 487 1.67 -16.09 19.09
CA HIS A 487 2.97 -16.73 19.30
C HIS A 487 2.90 -17.66 20.52
N PRO A 488 3.51 -18.85 20.47
CA PRO A 488 3.63 -19.70 21.65
C PRO A 488 4.29 -18.86 22.75
N SER A 489 3.58 -18.65 23.86
CA SER A 489 4.12 -17.87 24.98
C SER A 489 5.49 -18.45 25.37
N ARG A 490 6.53 -17.62 25.47
CA ARG A 490 7.78 -17.99 26.16
C ARG A 490 7.53 -18.14 27.67
N GLN A 491 6.68 -19.08 28.06
CA GLN A 491 6.60 -19.55 29.43
C GLN A 491 7.84 -20.42 29.69
N GLY A 492 8.90 -19.85 30.29
CA GLY A 492 9.91 -20.66 30.97
C GLY A 492 11.40 -20.42 30.69
N THR A 493 11.86 -19.19 30.48
CA THR A 493 13.28 -18.86 30.77
C THR A 493 13.38 -18.07 32.08
N GLY A 494 12.84 -18.66 33.14
CA GLY A 494 13.29 -18.34 34.48
C GLY A 494 14.76 -18.73 34.60
N LEU A 495 15.56 -17.84 35.18
CA LEU A 495 16.91 -18.10 35.67
C LEU A 495 16.87 -19.28 36.67
N GLY A 496 16.93 -20.50 36.14
CA GLY A 496 17.11 -21.72 36.91
C GLY A 496 18.59 -22.02 37.01
N GLY A 497 19.26 -21.41 37.99
CA GLY A 497 20.56 -21.90 38.43
C GLY A 497 20.40 -23.33 38.96
N SER A 498 20.96 -24.30 38.26
CA SER A 498 21.27 -25.60 38.83
C SER A 498 22.78 -25.83 38.71
N THR A 499 23.43 -25.63 39.84
CA THR A 499 24.75 -26.18 40.16
C THR A 499 24.75 -27.68 39.88
N MET A 500 25.70 -28.16 39.08
CA MET A 500 26.11 -29.56 39.14
C MET A 500 27.52 -29.65 39.71
N SER A 501 27.57 -30.22 40.92
CA SER A 501 28.68 -31.01 41.46
C SER A 501 29.05 -32.17 40.56
#